data_AF-A0AAV5Y510-F1
#
_entry.id   AF-A0AAV5Y510-F1
#
_cell.length_a   1.000
_cell.length_b   1.000
_cell.length_c   1.000
_cell.angle_alpha   90.00
_cell.angle_beta   90.00
_cell.angle_gamma   90.00
#
_symmetry.space_group_name_H-M   'P 1'
#
loop_
_entity.id
_entity.type
_entity.pdbx_description
1 polymer ?
#
loop_
_entity_poly.entity_id
_entity_poly.type
_entity_poly.pdbx_seq_one_letter_code
_entity_poly.pdbx_strand_id
1 'polypeptide(L)'
;MTALVTISDDAPGITKPTPQTGFRAAVALYPGCGMEHVQRRFVPYAPVLMLIAAADDEVSPAACRKLAARSRALGAPVEIAVYDGAQHDFDDPGRTRQGVEANRRATADARRRATGVFATALTPTR
;
A
#
# COMPACT_ATOMS: atom_id res chain seq x y z
N MET A 1 9.89 9.86 1.61
CA MET A 1 9.65 9.12 2.86
C MET A 1 8.59 8.07 2.55
N THR A 2 8.92 6.78 2.62
CA THR A 2 8.06 5.72 2.06
C THR A 2 7.13 5.12 3.11
N ALA A 3 5.83 5.10 2.83
CA ALA A 3 4.78 4.63 3.75
C ALA A 3 5.06 3.24 4.34
N LEU A 4 5.71 2.35 3.56
CA LEU A 4 6.08 1.01 4.00
C LEU A 4 7.09 1.03 5.15
N VAL A 5 8.08 1.91 5.14
CA VAL A 5 9.07 2.02 6.23
C VAL A 5 8.39 2.53 7.50
N THR A 6 7.50 3.51 7.37
CA THR A 6 6.79 4.11 8.51
C THR A 6 5.86 3.13 9.23
N ILE A 7 5.28 2.16 8.53
CA ILE A 7 4.35 1.18 9.09
C ILE A 7 5.02 -0.15 9.46
N SER A 8 6.33 -0.29 9.25
CA SER A 8 7.10 -1.50 9.60
C SER A 8 7.25 -1.65 11.12
N ASP A 9 7.34 -2.89 11.62
CA ASP A 9 7.57 -3.21 13.04
C ASP A 9 8.91 -2.66 13.58
N ASP A 10 9.85 -2.37 12.69
CA ASP A 10 11.15 -1.73 12.94
C ASP A 10 11.22 -0.28 12.47
N ALA A 11 10.08 0.40 12.34
CA ALA A 11 10.02 1.79 11.88
C ALA A 11 10.93 2.73 12.72
N PRO A 12 11.74 3.58 12.05
CA PRO A 12 12.67 4.47 12.75
C PRO A 12 11.92 5.52 13.57
N GLY A 13 12.42 5.79 14.78
CA GLY A 13 11.87 6.82 15.67
C GLY A 13 10.68 6.37 16.53
N ILE A 14 10.24 5.11 16.43
CA ILE A 14 9.23 4.52 17.31
C ILE A 14 9.69 3.14 17.80
N THR A 15 9.41 2.79 19.04
CA THR A 15 9.83 1.49 19.62
C THR A 15 8.62 0.55 19.70
N LYS A 16 8.71 -0.61 19.03
CA LYS A 16 7.68 -1.67 19.04
C LYS A 16 6.25 -1.11 18.85
N PRO A 17 6.00 -0.37 17.76
CA PRO A 17 4.67 0.18 17.49
C PRO A 17 3.62 -0.93 17.38
N THR A 18 2.40 -0.60 17.82
CA THR A 18 1.19 -1.40 17.60
C THR A 18 0.14 -0.53 16.92
N PRO A 19 -1.00 -1.09 16.46
CA PRO A 19 -2.09 -0.27 15.97
C PRO A 19 -2.63 0.74 17.01
N GLN A 20 -2.39 0.53 18.31
CA GLN A 20 -2.82 1.44 19.39
C GLN A 20 -1.79 2.53 19.70
N THR A 21 -0.51 2.27 19.48
CA THR A 21 0.59 3.21 19.81
C THR A 21 1.22 3.87 18.59
N GLY A 22 0.85 3.42 17.37
CA GLY A 22 1.24 3.99 16.08
C GLY A 22 0.03 4.25 15.17
N PHE A 23 0.20 4.08 13.87
CA PHE A 23 -0.92 4.18 12.91
C PHE A 23 -1.85 2.95 13.00
N ARG A 24 -3.17 3.17 12.92
CA ARG A 24 -4.17 2.07 12.97
C ARG A 24 -4.23 1.24 11.68
N ALA A 25 -3.86 1.83 10.53
CA ALA A 25 -3.74 1.19 9.23
C ALA A 25 -2.98 2.10 8.25
N ALA A 26 -2.54 1.55 7.12
CA ALA A 26 -1.97 2.33 6.02
C ALA A 26 -2.55 1.92 4.65
N VAL A 27 -2.64 2.91 3.76
CA VAL A 27 -2.90 2.70 2.33
C VAL A 27 -1.72 3.31 1.58
N ALA A 28 -1.06 2.52 0.74
CA ALA A 28 0.10 2.94 -0.02
C ALA A 28 -0.19 2.79 -1.52
N LEU A 29 -0.26 3.92 -2.23
CA LEU A 29 -0.37 3.94 -3.67
C LEU A 29 1.03 3.85 -4.25
N TYR A 30 1.22 2.89 -5.18
CA TYR A 30 2.47 2.64 -5.92
C TYR A 30 3.75 2.80 -5.04
N PRO A 31 3.85 2.12 -3.88
CA PRO A 31 5.00 2.28 -3.00
C PRO A 31 6.26 1.66 -3.60
N GLY A 32 7.42 2.21 -3.27
CA GLY A 32 8.72 1.64 -3.63
C GLY A 32 9.01 0.28 -2.98
N CYS A 33 8.42 -0.81 -3.47
CA CYS A 33 8.66 -2.18 -2.98
C CYS A 33 10.06 -2.72 -3.31
N GLY A 34 10.81 -1.99 -4.14
CA GLY A 34 12.18 -2.29 -4.54
C GLY A 34 13.26 -1.85 -3.56
N MET A 35 12.93 -1.03 -2.56
CA MET A 35 13.94 -0.50 -1.63
C MET A 35 14.57 -1.63 -0.81
N GLU A 36 15.90 -1.57 -0.62
CA GLU A 36 16.67 -2.63 0.04
C GLU A 36 16.10 -3.02 1.42
N HIS A 37 15.84 -2.03 2.27
CA HIS A 37 15.31 -2.26 3.62
C HIS A 37 13.97 -3.02 3.57
N VAL A 38 13.04 -2.58 2.72
CA VAL A 38 11.73 -3.22 2.53
C VAL A 38 11.88 -4.64 1.95
N GLN A 39 12.84 -4.85 1.05
CA GLN A 39 13.06 -6.17 0.45
C GLN A 39 13.69 -7.19 1.41
N ARG A 40 14.52 -6.73 2.36
CA ARG A 40 15.14 -7.58 3.37
C ARG A 40 14.10 -8.16 4.32
N ARG A 41 13.21 -7.30 4.84
CA ARG A 41 12.10 -7.70 5.69
C ARG A 41 11.06 -6.58 5.71
N PHE A 42 9.79 -6.95 5.60
CA PHE A 42 8.69 -6.03 5.82
C PHE A 42 7.58 -6.76 6.57
N VAL A 43 7.40 -6.39 7.84
CA VAL A 43 6.34 -6.89 8.69
C VAL A 43 5.65 -5.67 9.29
N PRO A 44 4.53 -5.22 8.71
CA PRO A 44 3.83 -4.08 9.27
C PRO A 44 3.16 -4.41 10.60
N TYR A 45 3.17 -3.45 11.53
CA TYR A 45 2.51 -3.60 12.83
C TYR A 45 0.99 -3.39 12.78
N ALA A 46 0.46 -2.93 11.64
CA ALA A 46 -0.96 -2.68 11.41
C ALA A 46 -1.37 -3.07 9.98
N PRO A 47 -2.67 -3.21 9.66
CA PRO A 47 -3.11 -3.52 8.31
C PRO A 47 -2.61 -2.55 7.25
N VAL A 48 -2.08 -3.08 6.15
CA VAL A 48 -1.57 -2.29 5.01
C VAL A 48 -2.24 -2.73 3.72
N LEU A 49 -2.79 -1.79 2.97
CA LEU A 49 -3.24 -2.01 1.60
C LEU A 49 -2.27 -1.35 0.61
N MET A 50 -1.66 -2.14 -0.28
CA MET A 50 -0.87 -1.65 -1.40
C MET A 50 -1.71 -1.61 -2.68
N LEU A 51 -1.69 -0.48 -3.37
CA LEU A 51 -2.46 -0.22 -4.59
C LEU A 51 -1.49 0.02 -5.74
N ILE A 52 -1.37 -0.94 -6.64
CA ILE A 52 -0.30 -1.02 -7.63
C ILE A 52 -0.85 -0.85 -9.04
N ALA A 53 -0.22 0.00 -9.84
CA ALA A 53 -0.44 0.07 -11.28
C ALA A 53 0.31 -1.07 -11.98
N ALA A 54 -0.35 -1.83 -12.86
CA ALA A 54 0.30 -2.95 -13.55
C ALA A 54 1.24 -2.51 -14.69
N ALA A 55 0.96 -1.35 -15.30
CA ALA A 55 1.78 -0.71 -16.33
C ALA A 55 2.60 0.46 -15.73
N ASP A 56 3.12 0.24 -14.53
CA ASP A 56 3.99 1.18 -13.83
C ASP A 56 5.44 0.97 -14.27
N ASP A 57 6.03 2.01 -14.85
CA ASP A 57 7.43 2.02 -15.31
C ASP A 57 8.41 2.55 -14.25
N GLU A 58 7.90 3.07 -13.12
CA GLU A 58 8.70 3.63 -12.03
C GLU A 58 8.85 2.63 -10.87
N VAL A 59 7.80 1.86 -10.59
CA VAL A 59 7.76 0.88 -9.51
C VAL A 59 7.44 -0.50 -10.09
N SER A 60 8.32 -1.48 -9.88
CA SER A 60 8.10 -2.85 -10.34
C SER A 60 6.89 -3.51 -9.66
N PRO A 61 5.80 -3.82 -10.39
CA PRO A 61 4.63 -4.48 -9.81
C PRO A 61 4.97 -5.90 -9.33
N ALA A 62 5.91 -6.57 -10.01
CA ALA A 62 6.42 -7.87 -9.62
C ALA A 62 7.13 -7.84 -8.26
N ALA A 63 7.92 -6.80 -7.99
CA ALA A 63 8.55 -6.61 -6.68
C ALA A 63 7.51 -6.42 -5.58
N CYS A 64 6.45 -5.65 -5.82
CA CYS A 64 5.36 -5.47 -4.86
C CYS A 64 4.57 -6.75 -4.60
N ARG A 65 4.28 -7.55 -5.64
CA ARG A 65 3.64 -8.87 -5.47
C ARG A 65 4.51 -9.80 -4.61
N LYS A 66 5.81 -9.86 -4.87
CA LYS A 66 6.77 -10.67 -4.09
C LYS A 66 6.88 -10.20 -2.65
N LEU A 67 6.91 -8.89 -2.41
CA LEU A 67 6.91 -8.31 -1.08
C LEU A 67 5.67 -8.72 -0.30
N ALA A 68 4.46 -8.50 -0.86
CA ALA A 68 3.20 -8.86 -0.23
C ALA A 68 3.14 -10.35 0.12
N ALA A 69 3.54 -11.23 -0.80
CA ALA A 69 3.57 -12.67 -0.57
C ALA A 69 4.49 -13.06 0.60
N ARG A 70 5.70 -12.50 0.65
CA ARG A 70 6.64 -12.75 1.76
C ARG A 70 6.11 -12.23 3.09
N SER A 71 5.55 -11.02 3.13
CA SER A 71 4.97 -10.45 4.35
C SER A 71 3.78 -11.28 4.87
N ARG A 72 2.88 -11.71 3.98
CA ARG A 72 1.77 -12.60 4.35
C ARG A 72 2.24 -13.97 4.85
N ALA A 73 3.31 -14.53 4.28
CA ALA A 73 3.90 -15.78 4.76
C ALA A 73 4.47 -15.68 6.20
N LEU A 74 4.75 -14.46 6.67
CA LEU A 74 5.14 -14.16 8.05
C LEU A 74 3.93 -13.83 8.96
N GLY A 75 2.70 -13.99 8.47
CA GLY A 75 1.47 -13.66 9.19
C GLY A 75 1.13 -12.17 9.22
N ALA A 76 1.81 -11.33 8.42
CA ALA A 76 1.58 -9.90 8.43
C ALA A 76 0.27 -9.50 7.69
N PRO A 77 -0.45 -8.47 8.17
CA PRO A 77 -1.74 -8.06 7.62
C PRO A 77 -1.58 -7.18 6.37
N VAL A 78 -0.99 -7.74 5.31
CA VAL A 78 -0.76 -7.03 4.05
C VAL A 78 -1.78 -7.45 3.00
N GLU A 79 -2.43 -6.47 2.38
CA GLU A 79 -3.25 -6.62 1.19
C GLU A 79 -2.61 -5.94 -0.02
N ILE A 80 -2.86 -6.48 -1.21
CA ILE A 80 -2.39 -5.91 -2.48
C ILE A 80 -3.50 -5.97 -3.52
N ALA A 81 -3.77 -4.85 -4.17
CA ALA A 81 -4.56 -4.77 -5.39
C ALA A 81 -3.66 -4.29 -6.52
N VAL A 82 -3.73 -4.96 -7.67
CA VAL A 82 -2.95 -4.59 -8.86
C VAL A 82 -3.94 -4.31 -9.99
N TYR A 83 -3.81 -3.15 -10.61
CA TYR A 83 -4.75 -2.64 -11.60
C TYR A 83 -4.18 -2.78 -13.01
N ASP A 84 -4.74 -3.69 -13.79
CA ASP A 84 -4.31 -3.96 -15.16
C ASP A 84 -4.47 -2.72 -16.04
N GLY A 85 -3.42 -2.38 -16.78
CA GLY A 85 -3.36 -1.21 -17.67
C GLY A 85 -3.26 0.15 -16.97
N ALA A 86 -3.37 0.22 -15.64
CA ALA A 86 -3.14 1.46 -14.91
C ALA A 86 -1.65 1.79 -14.87
N GLN A 87 -1.33 3.08 -14.91
CA GLN A 87 0.02 3.63 -14.97
C GLN A 87 0.43 4.25 -13.63
N HIS A 88 1.71 4.65 -13.49
CA HIS A 88 2.14 5.45 -12.35
C HIS A 88 1.28 6.72 -12.21
N ASP A 89 1.01 7.14 -10.97
CA ASP A 89 0.07 8.22 -10.63
C ASP A 89 -1.34 8.05 -11.24
N PHE A 90 -1.85 6.81 -11.27
CA PHE A 90 -3.18 6.53 -11.85
C PHE A 90 -4.30 7.35 -11.21
N ASP A 91 -4.15 7.82 -9.97
CA ASP A 91 -5.15 8.59 -9.21
C ASP A 91 -5.01 10.11 -9.31
N ASP A 92 -3.99 10.61 -10.04
CA ASP A 92 -3.85 12.03 -10.33
C ASP A 92 -5.14 12.56 -10.99
N PRO A 93 -5.81 13.58 -10.42
CA PRO A 93 -7.09 14.09 -10.93
C PRO A 93 -6.98 14.81 -12.28
N GLY A 94 -5.77 15.05 -12.79
CA GLY A 94 -5.49 15.69 -14.05
C GLY A 94 -6.18 15.01 -15.24
N ARG A 95 -6.73 15.82 -16.14
CA ARG A 95 -7.50 15.36 -17.32
C ARG A 95 -6.72 14.34 -18.15
N THR A 96 -5.41 14.53 -18.31
CA THR A 96 -4.54 13.62 -19.07
C THR A 96 -4.50 12.23 -18.43
N ARG A 97 -4.23 12.15 -17.12
CA ARG A 97 -4.14 10.88 -16.39
C ARG A 97 -5.50 10.18 -16.30
N GLN A 98 -6.56 10.92 -15.98
CA GLN A 98 -7.94 10.38 -15.93
C GLN A 98 -8.58 10.18 -17.32
N GLY A 99 -7.92 10.62 -18.39
CA GLY A 99 -8.30 10.34 -19.77
C GLY A 99 -8.08 8.87 -20.14
N VAL A 100 -7.13 8.20 -19.48
CA VAL A 100 -6.89 6.76 -19.60
C VAL A 100 -7.94 5.99 -18.79
N GLU A 101 -8.73 5.15 -19.47
CA GLU A 101 -9.84 4.42 -18.83
C GLU A 101 -9.36 3.51 -17.68
N ALA A 102 -8.22 2.84 -17.84
CA ALA A 102 -7.64 1.98 -16.82
C ALA A 102 -7.29 2.77 -15.54
N ASN A 103 -6.69 3.96 -15.68
CA ASN A 103 -6.40 4.84 -14.56
C ASN A 103 -7.68 5.28 -13.85
N ARG A 104 -8.70 5.72 -14.59
CA ARG A 104 -9.99 6.14 -14.03
C ARG A 104 -10.67 5.05 -13.22
N ARG A 105 -10.67 3.81 -13.74
CA ARG A 105 -11.20 2.64 -13.02
C ARG A 105 -10.39 2.33 -11.77
N ALA A 106 -9.06 2.37 -11.88
CA ALA A 106 -8.15 2.18 -10.76
C ALA A 106 -8.37 3.23 -9.67
N THR A 107 -8.52 4.52 -10.02
CA THR A 107 -8.84 5.60 -9.08
C THR A 107 -10.13 5.33 -8.31
N ALA A 108 -11.19 4.95 -9.03
CA ALA A 108 -12.48 4.68 -8.41
C ALA A 108 -12.40 3.49 -7.43
N ASP A 109 -11.71 2.42 -7.80
CA ASP A 109 -11.54 1.24 -6.93
C ASP A 109 -10.60 1.51 -5.75
N ALA A 110 -9.49 2.20 -6.00
CA ALA A 110 -8.53 2.64 -4.98
C ALA A 110 -9.22 3.42 -3.87
N ARG A 111 -10.06 4.39 -4.23
CA ARG A 111 -10.86 5.17 -3.27
C ARG A 111 -11.80 4.29 -2.46
N ARG A 112 -12.56 3.41 -3.12
CA ARG A 112 -13.48 2.47 -2.43
C ARG A 112 -12.74 1.59 -1.43
N ARG A 113 -11.61 0.99 -1.84
CA ARG A 113 -10.81 0.12 -0.96
C ARG A 113 -10.19 0.89 0.20
N ALA A 114 -9.63 2.07 -0.06
CA ALA A 114 -9.06 2.92 0.98
C ALA A 114 -10.10 3.29 2.04
N THR A 115 -11.29 3.71 1.61
CA THR A 115 -12.42 3.97 2.53
C THR A 115 -12.78 2.72 3.34
N GLY A 116 -12.84 1.54 2.73
CA GLY A 116 -13.14 0.29 3.42
C GLY A 116 -12.10 -0.10 4.48
N VAL A 117 -10.81 0.05 4.15
CA VAL A 117 -9.70 -0.19 5.10
C VAL A 117 -9.82 0.74 6.30
N PHE A 118 -9.98 2.04 6.08
CA PHE A 118 -10.08 3.00 7.17
C PHE A 118 -11.36 2.87 7.98
N ALA A 119 -12.51 2.58 7.36
CA ALA A 119 -13.75 2.33 8.09
C ALA A 119 -13.59 1.15 9.07
N THR A 120 -12.95 0.07 8.63
CA THR A 120 -12.67 -1.09 9.48
C THR A 120 -11.66 -0.75 10.58
N ALA A 121 -10.52 -0.17 10.20
CA ALA A 121 -9.42 0.09 11.12
C ALA A 121 -9.71 1.19 12.16
N LEU A 122 -10.58 2.14 11.83
CA LEU A 122 -10.91 3.28 12.70
C LEU A 122 -12.16 3.04 13.55
N THR A 123 -12.88 1.94 13.35
CA THR A 123 -14.03 1.59 14.20
C THR A 123 -13.57 1.53 15.67
N PRO A 124 -14.26 2.20 16.61
CA PRO A 124 -13.92 2.12 18.03
C PRO A 124 -14.07 0.69 18.53
N THR A 125 -13.00 0.14 19.10
CA THR A 125 -13.10 -1.04 19.96
C THR A 125 -13.84 -0.63 21.23
N ARG A 126 -14.98 -1.28 21.51
CA ARG A 126 -15.71 -1.12 22.78
C ARG A 126 -14.88 -1.61 23.95
#